data_AF-A0A484UIB2-F1
#
_entry.id   AF-A0A484UIB2-F1
#
_cell.length_a   1.000
_cell.length_b   1.000
_cell.length_c   1.000
_cell.angle_alpha   90.00
_cell.angle_beta   90.00
_cell.angle_gamma   90.00
#
_symmetry.space_group_name_H-M   'P 1'
#
loop_
_entity.id
_entity.type
_entity.pdbx_description
1 polymer ?
#
loop_
_entity_poly.entity_id
_entity_poly.type
_entity_poly.pdbx_seq_one_letter_code
_entity_poly.pdbx_strand_id
1 'polypeptide(L)'
;MLQVASLEDLMAMKLKVLMQRVEAKDYRDIAALVNAGVDLPHGLASARAMWPTQFQPSECLKALVYFKDGDLDTLTVKEKQTLVDASSAVRALPHVELAGKDLAVPQPTPEVRPAPRRPRP
;
A
#
# COMPACT_ATOMS: atom_id res chain seq x y z
N MET A 1 -2.31 -22.14 -4.46
CA MET A 1 -3.12 -20.94 -4.14
C MET A 1 -2.29 -19.72 -4.48
N LEU A 2 -2.84 -18.75 -5.23
CA LEU A 2 -2.14 -17.50 -5.55
C LEU A 2 -2.30 -16.53 -4.37
N GLN A 3 -1.19 -16.02 -3.84
CA GLN A 3 -1.20 -14.99 -2.79
C GLN A 3 -1.15 -13.61 -3.45
N VAL A 4 -1.98 -12.70 -2.97
CA VAL A 4 -2.06 -11.33 -3.47
C VAL A 4 -2.00 -10.39 -2.27
N ALA A 5 -1.33 -9.25 -2.45
CA ALA A 5 -1.26 -8.19 -1.45
C ALA A 5 -2.66 -7.65 -1.13
N SER A 6 -2.83 -7.13 0.09
CA SER A 6 -4.04 -6.38 0.43
C SER A 6 -4.13 -5.10 -0.40
N LEU A 7 -5.32 -4.51 -0.49
CA LEU A 7 -5.50 -3.22 -1.16
C LEU A 7 -4.75 -2.09 -0.45
N GLU A 8 -4.58 -2.19 0.88
CA GLU A 8 -3.82 -1.22 1.67
C GLU A 8 -2.32 -1.30 1.37
N ASP A 9 -1.76 -2.51 1.27
CA ASP A 9 -0.38 -2.73 0.85
C ASP A 9 -0.16 -2.24 -0.58
N LEU A 10 -1.14 -2.48 -1.46
CA LEU A 10 -1.09 -2.01 -2.84
C LEU A 10 -1.10 -0.48 -2.92
N MET A 11 -1.96 0.18 -2.12
CA MET A 11 -1.98 1.64 -2.01
C MET A 11 -0.63 2.18 -1.53
N ALA A 12 -0.07 1.62 -0.45
CA ALA A 12 1.23 2.02 0.08
C ALA A 12 2.34 1.90 -0.98
N MET A 13 2.36 0.79 -1.73
CA MET A 13 3.32 0.56 -2.79
C MET A 13 3.16 1.57 -3.95
N LYS A 14 1.92 1.87 -4.36
CA LYS A 14 1.65 2.86 -5.41
C LYS A 14 2.12 4.26 -5.00
N LEU A 15 1.83 4.67 -3.77
CA LEU A 15 2.31 5.94 -3.21
C LEU A 15 3.84 5.99 -3.18
N LYS A 16 4.51 4.89 -2.83
CA LYS A 16 5.98 4.82 -2.82
C LYS A 16 6.58 4.93 -4.22
N VAL A 17 5.99 4.27 -5.21
CA VAL A 17 6.45 4.29 -6.60
C VAL A 17 6.25 5.67 -7.22
N LEU A 18 5.13 6.32 -6.96
CA LEU A 18 4.85 7.71 -7.39
C LEU A 18 5.96 8.68 -6.92
N MET A 19 6.51 8.47 -5.72
CA MET A 19 7.62 9.28 -5.19
C MET A 19 8.98 9.00 -5.86
N GLN A 20 9.11 7.91 -6.62
CA GLN A 20 10.34 7.54 -7.33
C GLN A 20 10.30 7.92 -8.81
N ARG A 21 9.09 7.99 -9.37
CA ARG A 21 8.85 8.36 -10.77
C ARG A 21 7.47 8.96 -10.91
N VAL A 22 7.33 9.94 -11.79
CA VAL A 22 6.04 10.54 -12.09
C VAL A 22 5.53 9.97 -13.41
N GLU A 23 4.57 9.06 -13.32
CA GLU A 23 3.90 8.44 -14.47
C GLU A 23 2.39 8.41 -14.24
N ALA A 24 1.59 8.71 -15.26
CA ALA A 24 0.14 8.82 -15.16
C ALA A 24 -0.51 7.51 -14.70
N LYS A 25 0.05 6.35 -15.05
CA LYS A 25 -0.48 5.06 -14.59
C LYS A 25 -0.51 4.93 -13.06
N ASP A 26 0.51 5.46 -12.37
CA ASP A 26 0.58 5.36 -10.91
C ASP A 26 -0.49 6.26 -10.27
N TYR A 27 -0.82 7.40 -10.88
CA TYR A 27 -1.92 8.28 -10.46
C TYR A 27 -3.31 7.66 -10.73
N ARG A 28 -3.50 7.04 -11.90
CA ARG A 28 -4.75 6.35 -12.25
C ARG A 28 -5.05 5.20 -11.30
N ASP A 29 -4.03 4.41 -10.96
CA ASP A 29 -4.17 3.29 -10.03
C ASP A 29 -4.56 3.78 -8.62
N ILE A 30 -3.96 4.86 -8.14
CA ILE A 30 -4.33 5.46 -6.84
C ILE A 30 -5.76 5.99 -6.89
N ALA A 31 -6.15 6.70 -7.96
CA ALA A 31 -7.52 7.18 -8.13
C ALA A 31 -8.53 6.01 -8.18
N ALA A 32 -8.19 4.89 -8.81
CA ALA A 32 -9.01 3.69 -8.84
C ALA A 32 -9.15 3.06 -7.44
N LEU A 33 -8.06 2.97 -6.67
CA LEU A 33 -8.10 2.47 -5.29
C LEU A 33 -8.96 3.35 -4.39
N VAL A 34 -8.82 4.68 -4.48
CA VAL A 34 -9.69 5.63 -3.74
C VAL A 34 -11.15 5.44 -4.12
N ASN A 35 -11.47 5.33 -5.41
CA ASN A 35 -12.84 5.07 -5.87
C ASN A 35 -13.39 3.70 -5.43
N ALA A 36 -12.51 2.72 -5.19
CA ALA A 36 -12.87 1.43 -4.63
C ALA A 36 -13.04 1.45 -3.09
N GLY A 37 -12.87 2.62 -2.45
CA GLY A 37 -13.06 2.80 -1.01
C GLY A 37 -11.81 2.59 -0.16
N VAL A 38 -10.62 2.51 -0.78
CA VAL A 38 -9.36 2.41 -0.04
C VAL A 38 -8.99 3.77 0.55
N ASP A 39 -8.74 3.80 1.85
CA ASP A 39 -8.49 5.04 2.60
C ASP A 39 -7.06 5.57 2.36
N LEU A 40 -6.96 6.79 1.82
CA LEU A 40 -5.69 7.44 1.51
C LEU A 40 -4.83 7.74 2.76
N PRO A 41 -5.37 8.30 3.87
CA PRO A 41 -4.65 8.41 5.14
C PRO A 41 -4.03 7.08 5.61
N HIS A 42 -4.78 5.97 5.52
CA HIS A 42 -4.25 4.65 5.86
C HIS A 42 -3.10 4.25 4.93
N GLY A 43 -3.26 4.38 3.61
CA GLY A 43 -2.20 4.09 2.66
C GLY A 43 -0.92 4.91 2.88
N LEU A 44 -1.05 6.20 3.21
CA LEU A 44 0.08 7.08 3.55
C LEU A 44 0.77 6.65 4.85
N ALA A 45 -0.01 6.25 5.86
CA ALA A 45 0.52 5.74 7.12
C ALA A 45 1.26 4.41 6.93
N SER A 46 0.70 3.49 6.14
CA SER A 46 1.32 2.22 5.77
C SER A 46 2.62 2.41 5.00
N ALA A 47 2.64 3.29 4.00
CA ALA A 47 3.86 3.61 3.25
C ALA A 47 4.96 4.20 4.16
N ARG A 48 4.59 5.08 5.10
CA ARG A 48 5.52 5.61 6.10
C ARG A 48 6.04 4.51 7.03
N ALA A 49 5.20 3.58 7.47
CA ALA A 49 5.62 2.46 8.31
C ALA A 49 6.60 1.53 7.56
N MET A 50 6.35 1.28 6.27
CA MET A 50 7.20 0.45 5.41
C MET A 50 8.55 1.11 5.09
N TRP A 51 8.56 2.43 4.85
CA TRP A 51 9.76 3.18 4.45
C TRP A 51 9.98 4.45 5.28
N PRO A 52 10.28 4.35 6.59
CA PRO A 52 10.26 5.47 7.54
C PRO A 52 11.26 6.58 7.21
N THR A 53 12.37 6.27 6.54
CA THR A 53 13.40 7.25 6.16
C THR A 53 13.29 7.73 4.71
N GLN A 54 12.51 7.06 3.87
CA GLN A 54 12.46 7.31 2.41
C GLN A 54 11.08 7.78 1.93
N PHE A 55 10.07 7.81 2.81
CA PHE A 55 8.72 8.21 2.47
C PHE A 55 8.24 9.34 3.38
N GLN A 56 8.01 10.52 2.81
CA GLN A 56 7.47 11.69 3.50
C GLN A 56 6.01 11.93 3.06
N PRO A 57 5.00 11.65 3.90
CA PRO A 57 3.59 11.76 3.52
C PRO A 57 3.19 13.14 3.01
N SER A 58 3.75 14.22 3.57
CA SER A 58 3.47 15.59 3.15
C SER A 58 3.95 15.87 1.72
N GLU A 59 5.08 15.32 1.31
CA GLU A 59 5.59 15.45 -0.06
C GLU A 59 4.77 14.61 -1.03
N CYS A 60 4.34 13.41 -0.60
CA CYS A 60 3.43 12.58 -1.40
C CYS A 60 2.09 13.28 -1.65
N LEU A 61 1.50 13.92 -0.64
CA LEU A 61 0.27 14.71 -0.79
C LEU A 61 0.43 15.87 -1.78
N LYS A 62 1.57 16.57 -1.75
CA LYS A 62 1.86 17.63 -2.73
C LYS A 62 1.97 17.07 -4.14
N ALA A 63 2.66 15.94 -4.31
CA ALA A 63 2.81 15.29 -5.60
C ALA A 63 1.46 14.86 -6.18
N LEU A 64 0.57 14.27 -5.38
CA LEU A 64 -0.77 13.81 -5.80
C LEU A 64 -1.65 14.91 -6.40
N VAL A 65 -1.36 16.19 -6.14
CA VAL A 65 -2.12 17.33 -6.67
C VAL A 65 -1.32 18.18 -7.66
N TYR A 66 -0.13 17.74 -8.07
CA TYR A 66 0.72 18.43 -9.04
C TYR A 66 0.73 17.70 -10.39
N PHE A 67 -0.06 18.20 -11.36
CA PHE A 67 -0.31 17.51 -12.64
C PHE A 67 0.49 18.09 -13.82
N LYS A 68 1.67 18.68 -13.57
CA LYS A 68 2.47 19.36 -14.61
C LYS A 68 3.72 18.59 -15.05
N ASP A 69 3.93 17.40 -14.50
CA ASP A 69 5.09 16.55 -14.82
C ASP A 69 4.70 15.40 -15.75
N GLY A 70 5.71 14.82 -16.41
CA GLY A 70 5.58 13.58 -17.17
C GLY A 70 4.44 13.59 -18.18
N ASP A 71 3.64 12.54 -18.16
CA ASP A 71 2.44 12.31 -18.98
C ASP A 71 1.13 12.60 -18.22
N LEU A 72 1.18 13.41 -17.14
CA LEU A 72 0.02 13.69 -16.29
C LEU A 72 -1.05 14.58 -16.95
N ASP A 73 -0.76 15.17 -18.10
CA ASP A 73 -1.74 15.81 -18.96
C ASP A 73 -2.76 14.79 -19.52
N THR A 74 -2.36 13.52 -19.65
CA THR A 74 -3.24 12.41 -20.09
C THR A 74 -4.24 11.94 -19.04
N LEU A 75 -4.16 12.42 -17.79
CA LEU A 75 -5.15 12.13 -16.75
C LEU A 75 -6.47 12.85 -17.03
N THR A 76 -7.57 12.14 -16.87
CA THR A 76 -8.92 12.70 -16.99
C THR A 76 -9.20 13.70 -15.88
N VAL A 77 -10.14 14.61 -16.13
CA VAL A 77 -10.60 15.58 -15.11
C VAL A 77 -11.14 14.85 -13.86
N LYS A 78 -11.83 13.72 -14.05
CA LYS A 78 -12.37 12.92 -12.94
C LYS A 78 -11.27 12.30 -12.08
N GLU A 79 -10.21 11.77 -12.68
CA GLU A 79 -9.06 11.23 -11.95
C GLU A 79 -8.37 12.33 -11.14
N LYS A 80 -8.10 13.49 -11.75
CA LYS A 80 -7.51 14.64 -11.06
C LYS A 80 -8.36 15.10 -9.88
N GLN A 81 -9.68 15.22 -10.07
CA GLN A 81 -10.60 15.63 -9.01
C GLN A 81 -10.61 14.61 -7.85
N THR A 82 -10.65 13.31 -8.16
CA THR A 82 -10.60 12.23 -7.15
C THR A 82 -9.36 12.39 -6.25
N LEU A 83 -8.19 12.64 -6.85
CA LEU A 83 -6.94 12.78 -6.12
C LEU A 83 -6.88 14.06 -5.29
N VAL A 84 -7.39 15.18 -5.82
CA VAL A 84 -7.50 16.45 -5.10
C VAL A 84 -8.42 16.31 -3.89
N ASP A 85 -9.61 15.74 -4.08
CA ASP A 85 -10.59 15.55 -3.01
C ASP A 85 -10.04 14.66 -1.90
N ALA A 86 -9.49 13.50 -2.28
CA ALA A 86 -8.89 12.57 -1.32
C ALA A 86 -7.72 13.20 -0.55
N SER A 87 -6.81 13.90 -1.24
CA SER A 87 -5.67 14.57 -0.60
C SER A 87 -6.13 15.68 0.34
N SER A 88 -7.14 16.45 -0.07
CA SER A 88 -7.71 17.55 0.73
C SER A 88 -8.53 17.07 1.93
N ALA A 89 -8.96 15.81 1.97
CA ALA A 89 -9.66 15.21 3.09
C ALA A 89 -8.71 14.70 4.19
N VAL A 90 -7.43 14.51 3.88
CA VAL A 90 -6.42 14.04 4.85
C VAL A 90 -6.21 15.12 5.92
N ARG A 91 -6.40 14.73 7.20
CA ARG A 91 -6.22 15.62 8.38
C ARG A 91 -5.12 15.12 9.29
N ALA A 92 -5.20 13.84 9.63
CA ALA A 92 -4.24 13.13 10.44
C ALA A 92 -3.98 11.76 9.81
N LEU A 93 -2.82 11.18 10.10
CA LEU A 93 -2.48 9.85 9.66
C LEU A 93 -2.68 8.88 10.83
N PRO A 94 -3.40 7.77 10.64
CA PRO A 94 -3.55 6.76 11.69
C PRO A 94 -2.20 6.15 12.06
N HIS A 95 -2.14 5.52 13.23
CA HIS A 95 -1.05 4.63 13.55
C HIS A 95 -1.26 3.29 12.84
N VAL A 96 -0.23 2.79 12.17
CA VAL A 96 -0.24 1.51 11.45
C VAL A 96 0.99 0.72 11.87
N GLU A 97 0.79 -0.52 12.27
CA GLU A 97 1.86 -1.48 12.57
C GLU A 97 2.02 -2.45 11.40
N LEU A 98 3.27 -2.77 11.05
CA LEU A 98 3.55 -3.76 10.02
C LEU A 98 3.27 -5.16 10.55
N ALA A 99 2.39 -5.90 9.87
CA ALA A 99 2.06 -7.28 10.24
C ALA A 99 3.28 -8.24 10.16
N GLY A 100 4.25 -7.94 9.28
CA GLY A 100 5.47 -8.71 9.12
C GLY A 100 6.33 -8.17 7.98
N LYS A 101 7.60 -8.56 7.94
CA LYS A 101 8.51 -8.24 6.83
C LYS A 101 8.50 -9.29 5.72
N ASP A 102 7.91 -10.44 6.02
CA ASP A 102 7.77 -11.58 5.14
C ASP A 102 6.29 -11.89 4.95
N LEU A 103 5.95 -12.48 3.79
CA LEU A 103 4.61 -12.99 3.54
C LEU A 103 4.35 -14.16 4.50
N ALA A 104 3.36 -14.02 5.37
CA ALA A 104 2.96 -15.10 6.25
C ALA A 104 2.32 -16.23 5.42
N VAL A 105 3.04 -17.32 5.23
CA VAL A 105 2.41 -18.60 4.86
C VAL A 105 1.95 -19.25 6.16
N PRO A 106 0.67 -19.61 6.34
CA PRO A 106 0.29 -20.50 7.41
C PRO A 106 1.06 -21.81 7.21
N GLN A 107 2.09 -22.03 8.03
CA GLN A 107 2.83 -23.28 8.03
C GLN A 107 1.85 -24.39 8.44
N PRO A 108 1.73 -25.50 7.70
CA PRO A 108 1.01 -26.65 8.21
C PRO A 108 1.62 -27.03 9.55
N THR A 109 0.77 -27.18 10.57
CA THR A 109 1.20 -27.55 11.92
C THR A 109 2.07 -28.81 11.80
N PRO A 110 3.30 -28.83 12.35
CA PRO A 110 4.14 -30.02 12.24
C PRO A 110 3.38 -31.21 12.84
N GLU A 111 3.09 -32.20 12.01
CA GLU A 111 2.45 -33.43 12.41
C GLU A 111 3.34 -34.08 13.49
N VAL A 112 2.87 -34.09 14.73
CA VAL A 112 3.57 -34.72 15.85
C VAL A 112 3.60 -36.22 15.56
N ARG A 113 4.69 -36.70 14.96
CA ARG A 113 4.91 -38.14 14.79
C ARG A 113 4.88 -38.79 16.17
N PRO A 114 3.99 -39.78 16.42
CA PRO A 114 4.00 -40.48 17.68
C PRO A 114 5.36 -41.16 17.86
N ALA A 115 5.93 -41.01 19.06
CA ALA A 115 7.23 -41.60 19.39
C ALA A 115 7.22 -43.12 19.13
N PRO A 116 8.32 -43.68 18.57
CA PRO A 116 8.40 -45.12 18.35
C PRO A 116 8.24 -45.84 19.69
N ARG A 117 7.28 -46.78 19.74
CA ARG A 117 7.06 -47.61 20.93
C ARG A 117 8.33 -48.41 21.19
N ARG A 118 8.96 -48.20 22.35
CA ARG A 118 10.08 -49.03 22.79
C ARG A 118 9.62 -50.48 22.87
N PRO A 119 10.41 -51.45 22.38
CA PRO A 119 10.11 -52.87 22.58
C PRO A 119 10.12 -53.17 24.09
N ARG A 120 9.10 -53.93 24.54
CA ARG A 120 9.04 -54.45 25.91
C ARG A 120 10.11 -55.54 26.11
N PRO A 121 10.65 -55.68 27.33
CA PRO A 121 11.78 -56.57 27.65
C PRO A 121 11.48 -58.04 27.38
#